data_AF-L7FK99-F1
#
_entry.id   AF-L7FK99-F1
#
_cell.length_a   1.000
_cell.length_b   1.000
_cell.length_c   1.000
_cell.angle_alpha   90.00
_cell.angle_beta   90.00
_cell.angle_gamma   90.00
#
_symmetry.space_group_name_H-M   'P 1'
#
loop_
_entity.id
_entity.type
_entity.pdbx_description
1 polymer ?
#
loop_
_entity_poly.entity_id
_entity_poly.type
_entity_poly.pdbx_seq_one_letter_code
_entity_poly.pdbx_strand_id
1 'polypeptide(L)'
;MDVWEREKKAAFNGGVMRTSIATVFYFWDIEKVEETANTFGKVNHYDPRCQASVSIIVNLIGEFLRGECDCQKAINFARERRRKYIENNKEFYSDFDKFTNPQSLEQLELNKLIGYSYKPVGCAV
;
A
#
# COMPACT_ATOMS: atom_id res chain seq x y z
N MET A 1 2.81 18.78 16.89
CA MET A 1 2.67 18.02 15.62
C MET A 1 3.96 18.01 14.78
N ASP A 2 5.03 18.75 15.16
CA ASP A 2 6.20 18.99 14.30
C ASP A 2 7.20 17.85 14.08
N VAL A 3 7.25 16.83 14.94
CA VAL A 3 8.24 15.74 14.79
C VAL A 3 7.86 14.79 13.64
N TRP A 4 6.57 14.43 13.55
CA TRP A 4 6.06 13.53 12.53
C TRP A 4 6.07 14.14 11.12
N GLU A 5 5.93 15.46 11.02
CA GLU A 5 6.08 16.19 9.76
C GLU A 5 7.54 16.35 9.31
N ARG A 6 8.52 16.11 10.19
CA ARG A 6 9.95 16.18 9.84
C ARG A 6 10.49 14.84 9.35
N GLU A 7 9.94 13.71 9.81
CA GLU A 7 10.22 12.37 9.27
C GLU A 7 9.42 12.03 8.00
N LYS A 8 9.22 13.02 7.11
CA LYS A 8 8.36 12.94 5.91
C LYS A 8 8.73 11.86 4.89
N LYS A 9 9.90 11.21 5.02
CA LYS A 9 10.43 10.26 4.01
C LYS A 9 10.80 8.87 4.55
N ALA A 10 10.29 8.50 5.71
CA ALA A 10 10.52 7.17 6.30
C ALA A 10 9.48 6.17 5.80
N ALA A 11 9.80 5.43 4.74
CA ALA A 11 8.89 4.46 4.12
C ALA A 11 8.98 3.05 4.70
N PHE A 12 8.78 2.92 6.01
CA PHE A 12 8.79 1.62 6.67
C PHE A 12 7.49 0.84 6.45
N ASN A 13 7.57 -0.50 6.45
CA ASN A 13 6.44 -1.40 6.23
C ASN A 13 5.50 -1.52 7.44
N GLY A 14 5.79 -0.78 8.52
CA GLY A 14 5.01 -0.83 9.74
C GLY A 14 3.54 -0.46 9.53
N GLY A 15 3.24 0.45 8.60
CA GLY A 15 1.85 0.75 8.22
C GLY A 15 1.13 -0.47 7.65
N VAL A 16 1.77 -1.20 6.73
CA VAL A 16 1.18 -2.35 6.03
C VAL A 16 0.86 -3.49 6.99
N MET A 17 1.79 -3.83 7.89
CA MET A 17 1.67 -5.02 8.75
C MET A 17 0.50 -5.01 9.75
N ARG A 18 -0.12 -3.85 10.02
CA ARG A 18 -1.16 -3.71 11.05
C ARG A 18 -2.44 -3.03 10.59
N THR A 19 -2.48 -2.51 9.37
CA THR A 19 -3.64 -1.72 8.89
C THR A 19 -4.61 -2.55 8.04
N SER A 20 -4.20 -3.76 7.62
CA SER A 20 -5.04 -4.67 6.82
C SER A 20 -6.40 -4.96 7.47
N ILE A 21 -6.46 -5.01 8.80
CA ILE A 21 -7.67 -5.26 9.59
C ILE A 21 -8.77 -4.21 9.35
N ALA A 22 -8.42 -2.97 8.96
CA ALA A 22 -9.38 -1.92 8.65
C ALA A 22 -10.36 -2.33 7.54
N THR A 23 -9.92 -3.23 6.65
CA THR A 23 -10.75 -3.77 5.56
C THR A 23 -11.91 -4.61 6.08
N VAL A 24 -11.68 -5.44 7.10
CA VAL A 24 -12.65 -6.46 7.54
C VAL A 24 -13.92 -5.82 8.07
N PHE A 25 -13.82 -4.66 8.71
CA PHE A 25 -14.97 -3.97 9.31
C PHE A 25 -15.88 -3.28 8.29
N TYR A 26 -15.38 -2.97 7.10
CA TYR A 26 -16.10 -2.16 6.12
C TYR A 26 -15.93 -2.71 4.70
N PHE A 27 -15.66 -4.01 4.53
CA PHE A 27 -15.28 -4.56 3.21
C PHE A 27 -16.36 -4.36 2.14
N TRP A 28 -17.62 -4.12 2.51
CA TRP A 28 -18.70 -3.77 1.56
C TRP A 28 -18.64 -2.31 1.06
N ASP A 29 -17.90 -1.44 1.74
CA ASP A 29 -17.74 -0.02 1.43
C ASP A 29 -16.25 0.32 1.29
N ILE A 30 -15.77 0.28 0.04
CA ILE A 30 -14.35 0.49 -0.27
C ILE A 30 -13.87 1.90 0.07
N GLU A 31 -14.73 2.91 -0.05
CA GLU A 31 -14.39 4.29 0.30
C GLU A 31 -14.18 4.40 1.81
N LYS A 32 -15.02 3.73 2.61
CA LYS A 32 -14.85 3.69 4.07
C LYS A 32 -13.59 2.94 4.50
N VAL A 33 -13.27 1.83 3.84
CA VAL A 33 -12.01 1.10 4.05
C VAL A 33 -10.83 2.03 3.80
N GLU A 34 -10.84 2.78 2.71
CA GLU A 34 -9.76 3.72 2.38
C GLU A 34 -9.63 4.83 3.41
N GLU A 35 -10.73 5.50 3.76
CA GLU A 35 -10.73 6.57 4.75
C GLU A 35 -10.13 6.07 6.08
N THR A 36 -10.59 4.90 6.52
CA THR A 36 -10.14 4.28 7.78
C THR A 36 -8.66 3.89 7.71
N ALA A 37 -8.25 3.21 6.64
CA ALA A 37 -6.88 2.75 6.46
C ALA A 37 -5.88 3.90 6.33
N ASN A 38 -6.25 4.97 5.61
CA ASN A 38 -5.42 6.17 5.50
C ASN A 38 -5.34 6.91 6.85
N THR A 39 -6.43 6.95 7.60
CA THR A 39 -6.42 7.53 8.95
C THR A 39 -5.46 6.75 9.86
N PHE A 40 -5.55 5.42 9.90
CA PHE A 40 -4.68 4.57 10.71
C PHE A 40 -3.22 4.63 10.25
N GLY A 41 -2.96 4.57 8.94
CA GLY A 41 -1.62 4.64 8.39
C GLY A 41 -0.91 5.95 8.72
N LYS A 42 -1.63 7.08 8.69
CA LYS A 42 -1.08 8.41 8.97
C LYS A 42 -0.71 8.63 10.44
N VAL A 43 -1.22 7.83 11.38
CA VAL A 43 -0.88 7.94 12.81
C VAL A 43 0.63 7.78 13.04
N ASN A 44 1.31 6.97 12.23
CA ASN A 44 2.73 6.66 12.42
C ASN A 44 3.56 6.53 11.14
N HIS A 45 2.96 6.51 9.94
CA HIS A 45 3.67 6.36 8.67
C HIS A 45 3.14 7.34 7.63
N TYR A 46 3.52 8.61 7.73
CA TYR A 46 2.97 9.67 6.87
C TYR A 46 3.50 9.66 5.42
N ASP A 47 4.60 8.95 5.14
CA ASP A 47 5.22 8.89 3.82
C ASP A 47 4.21 8.42 2.73
N PRO A 48 4.12 9.11 1.57
CA PRO A 48 3.21 8.73 0.48
C PRO A 48 3.33 7.28 0.03
N ARG A 49 4.53 6.69 0.08
CA ARG A 49 4.77 5.28 -0.26
C ARG A 49 4.11 4.34 0.73
N CYS A 50 4.12 4.67 2.02
CA CYS A 50 3.40 3.91 3.05
C CYS A 50 1.90 4.00 2.85
N GLN A 51 1.37 5.20 2.55
CA GLN A 51 -0.05 5.41 2.30
C GLN A 51 -0.52 4.63 1.06
N ALA A 52 0.25 4.66 -0.02
CA ALA A 52 0.01 3.86 -1.20
C ALA A 52 0.04 2.35 -0.87
N SER A 53 1.04 1.90 -0.12
CA SER A 53 1.20 0.48 0.25
C SER A 53 0.04 -0.06 1.07
N VAL A 54 -0.33 0.65 2.16
CA VAL A 54 -1.47 0.32 3.00
C VAL A 54 -2.74 0.27 2.15
N SER A 55 -2.94 1.30 1.34
CA SER A 55 -4.13 1.42 0.53
C SER A 55 -4.25 0.31 -0.52
N ILE A 56 -3.16 -0.12 -1.17
CA ILE A 56 -3.19 -1.24 -2.13
C ILE A 56 -3.63 -2.52 -1.40
N ILE A 57 -3.01 -2.85 -0.27
CA ILE A 57 -3.29 -4.09 0.46
C ILE A 57 -4.74 -4.14 0.96
N VAL A 58 -5.27 -3.05 1.54
CA VAL A 58 -6.67 -3.04 2.00
C VAL A 58 -7.66 -3.13 0.85
N ASN A 59 -7.32 -2.60 -0.33
CA ASN A 59 -8.19 -2.73 -1.50
C ASN A 59 -8.17 -4.14 -2.06
N LEU A 60 -6.99 -4.76 -2.14
CA LEU A 60 -6.83 -6.13 -2.59
C LEU A 60 -7.62 -7.10 -1.70
N ILE A 61 -7.47 -6.97 -0.38
CA ILE A 61 -8.24 -7.78 0.58
C ILE A 61 -9.74 -7.49 0.44
N GLY A 62 -10.13 -6.23 0.22
CA GLY A 62 -11.53 -5.83 0.08
C GLY A 62 -12.19 -6.44 -1.16
N GLU A 63 -11.49 -6.46 -2.29
CA GLU A 63 -11.95 -7.14 -3.52
C GLU A 63 -12.19 -8.64 -3.27
N PHE A 64 -11.24 -9.32 -2.63
CA PHE A 64 -11.39 -10.74 -2.31
C PHE A 64 -12.54 -11.02 -1.33
N LEU A 65 -12.71 -10.17 -0.30
CA LEU A 65 -13.84 -10.30 0.63
C LEU A 65 -15.20 -10.03 -0.02
N ARG A 66 -15.25 -9.24 -1.10
CA ARG A 66 -16.45 -9.02 -1.92
C ARG A 66 -16.70 -10.11 -2.96
N GLY A 67 -15.84 -11.13 -3.02
CA GLY A 67 -16.00 -12.28 -3.91
C GLY A 67 -15.33 -12.15 -5.27
N GLU A 68 -14.41 -11.20 -5.46
CA GLU A 68 -13.54 -11.23 -6.64
C GLU A 68 -12.62 -12.45 -6.56
N CYS A 69 -12.58 -13.24 -7.63
CA CYS A 69 -11.79 -14.47 -7.72
C CYS A 69 -10.66 -14.35 -8.75
N ASP A 70 -10.68 -13.33 -9.61
CA ASP A 70 -9.59 -13.01 -10.52
C ASP A 70 -8.54 -12.16 -9.78
N CYS A 71 -7.44 -12.82 -9.40
CA CYS A 71 -6.31 -12.17 -8.73
C CYS A 71 -5.76 -10.99 -9.54
N GLN A 72 -5.61 -11.14 -10.86
CA GLN A 72 -5.02 -10.09 -11.69
C GLN A 72 -5.93 -8.87 -11.77
N LYS A 73 -7.24 -9.09 -11.86
CA LYS A 73 -8.25 -8.03 -11.83
C LYS A 73 -8.23 -7.28 -10.49
N ALA A 74 -8.17 -8.00 -9.36
CA ALA A 74 -8.09 -7.40 -8.04
C ALA A 74 -6.80 -6.59 -7.83
N ILE A 75 -5.66 -7.12 -8.29
CA ILE A 75 -4.35 -6.44 -8.27
C ILE A 75 -4.40 -5.15 -9.09
N ASN A 76 -4.89 -5.23 -10.33
CA ASN A 76 -4.99 -4.08 -11.21
C ASN A 76 -5.91 -3.00 -10.60
N PHE A 77 -7.07 -3.39 -10.08
CA PHE A 77 -7.97 -2.47 -9.39
C PHE A 77 -7.28 -1.74 -8.22
N ALA A 78 -6.64 -2.50 -7.32
CA ALA A 78 -5.97 -1.95 -6.15
C ALA A 78 -4.82 -1.00 -6.53
N ARG A 79 -4.05 -1.34 -7.57
CA ARG A 79 -2.90 -0.56 -8.03
C ARG A 79 -3.31 0.73 -8.72
N GLU A 80 -4.23 0.65 -9.69
CA GLU A 80 -4.72 1.79 -10.46
C GLU A 80 -5.36 2.86 -9.55
N ARG A 81 -6.22 2.42 -8.64
CA ARG A 81 -6.95 3.31 -7.71
C ARG A 81 -6.02 4.09 -6.76
N ARG A 82 -4.78 3.61 -6.56
CA ARG A 82 -3.80 4.21 -5.65
C ARG A 82 -2.65 4.94 -6.32
N ARG A 83 -2.62 4.96 -7.65
CA ARG A 83 -1.64 5.76 -8.39
C ARG A 83 -1.68 7.24 -7.98
N LYS A 84 -2.86 7.77 -7.62
CA LYS A 84 -3.05 9.14 -7.10
C LYS A 84 -2.16 9.54 -5.91
N TYR A 85 -1.76 8.58 -5.07
CA TYR A 85 -0.84 8.86 -3.95
C TYR A 85 0.58 9.18 -4.42
N ILE A 86 0.91 8.69 -5.60
CA ILE A 86 2.22 8.82 -6.20
C ILE A 86 2.26 9.94 -7.22
N GLU A 87 1.14 10.28 -7.88
CA GLU A 87 1.04 11.32 -8.91
C GLU A 87 1.74 12.66 -8.58
N ASN A 88 1.64 13.10 -7.32
CA ASN A 88 2.26 14.34 -6.85
C ASN A 88 3.73 14.18 -6.40
N ASN A 89 4.26 12.96 -6.41
CA ASN A 89 5.58 12.58 -5.93
C ASN A 89 6.34 11.79 -7.00
N LYS A 90 6.68 12.47 -8.11
CA LYS A 90 7.37 11.87 -9.28
C LYS A 90 8.63 11.09 -8.94
N GLU A 91 9.33 11.47 -7.87
CA GLU A 91 10.51 10.77 -7.35
C GLU A 91 10.23 9.29 -6.95
N PHE A 92 8.98 8.93 -6.65
CA PHE A 92 8.61 7.57 -6.24
C PHE A 92 7.99 6.71 -7.35
N TYR A 93 7.86 7.24 -8.58
CA TYR A 93 7.20 6.52 -9.68
C TYR A 93 7.90 5.22 -10.04
N SER A 94 9.23 5.29 -10.20
CA SER A 94 10.03 4.13 -10.59
C SER A 94 9.96 3.03 -9.54
N ASP A 95 10.02 3.39 -8.26
CA ASP A 95 9.87 2.44 -7.15
C ASP A 95 8.46 1.86 -7.10
N PHE A 96 7.43 2.71 -7.20
CA PHE A 96 6.06 2.24 -7.20
C PHE A 96 5.83 1.20 -8.30
N ASP A 97 6.22 1.48 -9.54
CA ASP A 97 6.04 0.54 -10.65
C ASP A 97 6.86 -0.75 -10.46
N LYS A 98 8.15 -0.62 -10.08
CA LYS A 98 9.05 -1.76 -9.80
C LYS A 98 8.45 -2.74 -8.79
N PHE A 99 7.90 -2.23 -7.68
CA PHE A 99 7.46 -3.07 -6.58
C PHE A 99 5.97 -3.42 -6.63
N THR A 100 5.13 -2.70 -7.38
CA THR A 100 3.69 -3.01 -7.48
C THR A 100 3.33 -3.77 -8.77
N ASN A 101 4.31 -3.97 -9.66
CA ASN A 101 4.19 -4.77 -10.87
C ASN A 101 5.49 -5.56 -11.16
N PRO A 102 6.00 -6.34 -10.18
CA PRO A 102 7.27 -7.04 -10.34
C PRO A 102 7.18 -8.10 -11.44
N GLN A 103 8.23 -8.20 -12.25
CA GLN A 103 8.36 -9.23 -13.29
C GLN A 103 9.11 -10.47 -12.77
N SER A 104 9.77 -10.36 -11.62
CA SER A 104 10.44 -11.49 -10.96
C SER A 104 10.63 -11.23 -9.46
N LEU A 105 10.86 -12.29 -8.69
CA LEU A 105 11.08 -12.21 -7.24
C LEU A 105 12.35 -11.42 -6.89
N GLU A 106 13.37 -11.51 -7.72
CA GLU A 106 14.67 -10.84 -7.53
C GLU A 106 14.52 -9.31 -7.56
N GLN A 107 13.56 -8.79 -8.33
CA GLN A 107 13.29 -7.34 -8.40
C GLN A 107 12.84 -6.76 -7.05
N LEU A 108 12.26 -7.58 -6.18
CA LEU A 108 11.82 -7.16 -4.85
C LEU A 108 12.97 -7.01 -3.84
N GLU A 109 14.17 -7.50 -4.18
CA GLU A 109 15.37 -7.42 -3.36
C GLU A 109 15.13 -7.82 -1.90
N LEU A 110 14.39 -8.91 -1.66
CA LEU A 110 13.89 -9.31 -0.33
C LEU A 110 15.01 -9.58 0.68
N ASN A 111 16.23 -9.85 0.21
CA ASN A 111 17.43 -10.07 1.01
C ASN A 111 18.20 -8.79 1.36
N LYS A 112 17.81 -7.62 0.83
CA LYS A 112 18.44 -6.31 1.12
C LYS A 112 17.48 -5.46 1.95
N LEU A 113 17.96 -4.69 2.92
CA LEU A 113 17.18 -3.66 3.65
C LEU A 113 15.78 -4.13 4.10
N ILE A 114 15.73 -4.66 5.31
CA ILE A 114 14.47 -5.05 5.96
C ILE A 114 13.60 -3.81 6.17
N GLY A 115 12.31 -3.93 5.88
CA GLY A 115 11.31 -2.95 6.30
C GLY A 115 10.88 -1.93 5.26
N TYR A 116 11.30 -1.99 3.99
CA TYR A 116 10.75 -1.07 2.98
C TYR A 116 9.29 -1.37 2.66
N SER A 117 8.43 -0.35 2.67
CA SER A 117 6.97 -0.50 2.60
C SER A 117 6.45 -1.20 1.34
N TYR A 118 7.08 -1.01 0.19
CA TYR A 118 6.61 -1.63 -1.05
C TYR A 118 7.00 -3.11 -1.21
N LYS A 119 7.98 -3.61 -0.45
CA LYS A 119 8.37 -5.03 -0.55
C LYS A 119 7.25 -6.00 -0.21
N PRO A 120 6.54 -5.88 0.93
CA PRO A 120 5.40 -6.74 1.21
C PRO A 120 4.25 -6.53 0.22
N VAL A 121 4.12 -5.34 -0.38
CA VAL A 121 3.14 -5.10 -1.45
C VAL A 121 3.50 -5.91 -2.68
N GLY A 122 4.76 -5.87 -3.11
CA GLY A 122 5.26 -6.66 -4.24
C GLY A 122 5.19 -8.16 -4.04
N CYS A 123 5.18 -8.65 -2.80
CA CYS A 123 4.91 -10.07 -2.53
C CYS A 123 3.43 -10.44 -2.62
N ALA A 124 2.53 -9.47 -2.56
CA ALA A 124 1.08 -9.68 -2.61
C ALA A 124 0.47 -9.49 -4.00
N VAL A 125 1.24 -8.94 -4.95
CA VAL A 125 0.82 -8.61 -6.32
C VAL A 125 1.67 -9.30 -7.36
#